data_AF-A0A837AEK8-F1
#
_entry.id   AF-A0A837AEK8-F1
#
_cell.length_a   1.000
_cell.length_b   1.000
_cell.length_c   1.000
_cell.angle_alpha   90.00
_cell.angle_beta   90.00
_cell.angle_gamma   90.00
#
_symmetry.space_group_name_H-M   'P 1'
#
loop_
_entity.id
_entity.type
_entity.pdbx_description
1 polymer ?
#
loop_
_entity_poly.entity_id
_entity_poly.type
_entity_poly.pdbx_seq_one_letter_code
_entity_poly.pdbx_strand_id
1 'polypeptide(L)'
;MSVFSFFRFFVFSFFRFFENLSDPRAYNQKHHFLDIVFLVVSAVISGANSWTEIKLFGELHLDWLRKYRPFECGIPVDDTIARVIKRIEPQAFNEVFLNFINEIRTQQG
;
A
#
# COMPACT_ATOMS: atom_id res chain seq x y z
N MET A 1 -19.44 -12.05 -1.55
CA MET A 1 -18.20 -11.95 -2.36
C MET A 1 -17.18 -12.95 -1.82
N SER A 2 -16.54 -13.77 -2.65
CA SER A 2 -15.47 -14.65 -2.15
C SER A 2 -14.23 -13.84 -1.76
N VAL A 3 -13.44 -14.33 -0.80
CA VAL A 3 -12.19 -13.67 -0.35
C VAL A 3 -11.23 -13.44 -1.52
N PHE A 4 -11.13 -14.39 -2.46
CA PHE A 4 -10.33 -14.23 -3.68
C PHE A 4 -10.83 -13.10 -4.60
N SER A 5 -12.14 -12.96 -4.75
CA SER A 5 -12.74 -11.86 -5.53
C SER A 5 -12.49 -10.50 -4.89
N PHE A 6 -12.50 -10.44 -3.56
CA PHE A 6 -12.17 -9.23 -2.81
C PHE A 6 -10.72 -8.79 -3.05
N PHE A 7 -9.75 -9.70 -2.92
CA PHE A 7 -8.34 -9.33 -3.14
C PHE A 7 -8.07 -8.86 -4.57
N ARG A 8 -8.67 -9.50 -5.57
CA ARG A 8 -8.51 -9.09 -6.97
C ARG A 8 -9.08 -7.68 -7.21
N PHE A 9 -10.24 -7.38 -6.63
CA PHE A 9 -10.84 -6.07 -6.68
C PHE A 9 -10.02 -5.02 -5.93
N PHE A 10 -9.57 -5.34 -4.71
CA PHE A 10 -8.70 -4.49 -3.89
C PHE A 10 -7.46 -4.05 -4.68
N VAL A 11 -6.76 -4.99 -5.31
CA VAL A 11 -5.56 -4.66 -6.09
C VAL A 11 -5.90 -3.76 -7.28
N PHE A 12 -6.98 -4.04 -8.00
CA PHE A 12 -7.41 -3.21 -9.13
C PHE A 12 -7.75 -1.79 -8.69
N SER A 13 -8.55 -1.65 -7.63
CA SER A 13 -8.93 -0.35 -7.04
C SER A 13 -7.72 0.41 -6.51
N PHE A 14 -6.78 -0.29 -5.87
CA PHE A 14 -5.52 0.30 -5.41
C PHE A 14 -4.76 0.95 -6.57
N PHE A 15 -4.50 0.21 -7.66
CA PHE A 15 -3.76 0.78 -8.79
C PHE A 15 -4.51 1.93 -9.43
N ARG A 16 -5.83 1.80 -9.60
CA ARG A 16 -6.67 2.87 -10.16
C ARG A 16 -6.52 4.21 -9.43
N PHE A 17 -6.42 4.19 -8.10
CA PHE A 17 -6.39 5.40 -7.29
C PHE A 17 -4.98 5.87 -6.94
N PHE A 18 -4.05 4.95 -6.67
CA PHE A 18 -2.73 5.30 -6.16
C PHE A 18 -1.64 5.39 -7.24
N GLU A 19 -1.88 4.91 -8.47
CA GLU A 19 -0.87 4.93 -9.54
C GLU A 19 -0.37 6.34 -9.90
N ASN A 20 -1.24 7.35 -9.79
CA ASN A 20 -0.90 8.74 -10.08
C ASN A 20 -0.33 9.51 -8.87
N LEU A 21 -0.13 8.84 -7.73
CA LEU A 21 0.44 9.48 -6.55
C LEU A 21 1.91 9.82 -6.82
N SER A 22 2.24 11.11 -6.79
CA SER A 22 3.61 11.57 -7.00
C SER A 22 4.51 11.09 -5.86
N ASP A 23 5.69 10.58 -6.20
CA ASP A 23 6.69 10.21 -5.20
C ASP A 23 7.30 11.49 -4.58
N PRO A 24 7.10 11.76 -3.29
CA PRO A 24 7.62 12.97 -2.65
C PRO A 24 9.13 12.91 -2.37
N ARG A 25 9.82 11.83 -2.73
CA ARG A 25 11.25 11.61 -2.43
C ARG A 25 12.13 12.12 -3.55
N ALA A 26 13.10 12.98 -3.21
CA ALA A 26 13.99 13.61 -4.17
C ALA A 26 15.09 12.70 -4.78
N TYR A 27 15.75 11.84 -3.99
CA TYR A 27 16.89 11.01 -4.45
C TYR A 27 17.08 9.74 -3.61
N ASN A 28 17.91 8.79 -4.09
CA ASN A 28 18.31 7.54 -3.43
C ASN A 28 17.15 6.61 -3.01
N GLN A 29 16.32 6.24 -3.98
CA GLN A 29 15.16 5.40 -3.76
C GLN A 29 15.52 3.91 -3.94
N LYS A 30 15.94 3.24 -2.85
CA LYS A 30 16.18 1.79 -2.88
C LYS A 30 14.90 1.00 -3.15
N HIS A 31 13.78 1.42 -2.56
CA HIS A 31 12.48 0.77 -2.71
C HIS A 31 11.56 1.66 -3.56
N HIS A 32 10.88 1.05 -4.54
CA HIS A 32 9.93 1.76 -5.38
C HIS A 32 8.79 2.35 -4.54
N PHE A 33 8.39 3.59 -4.80
CA PHE A 33 7.39 4.31 -3.98
C PHE A 33 6.09 3.54 -3.81
N LEU A 34 5.48 3.17 -4.93
CA LEU A 34 4.24 2.39 -4.94
C LEU A 34 4.37 0.99 -4.31
N ASP A 35 5.56 0.39 -4.23
CA ASP A 35 5.75 -0.86 -3.45
C ASP A 35 5.49 -0.59 -1.96
N ILE A 36 6.01 0.53 -1.45
CA ILE A 36 5.84 0.95 -0.06
C ILE A 36 4.38 1.31 0.22
N VAL A 37 3.75 2.08 -0.67
CA VAL A 37 2.34 2.46 -0.53
C VAL A 37 1.44 1.22 -0.57
N PHE A 38 1.69 0.30 -1.50
CA PHE A 38 0.93 -0.95 -1.61
C PHE A 38 1.10 -1.83 -0.37
N LEU A 39 2.32 -1.95 0.15
CA LEU A 39 2.59 -2.65 1.41
C LEU A 39 1.79 -2.07 2.57
N VAL A 40 1.84 -0.75 2.75
CA VAL A 40 1.16 -0.06 3.87
C VAL A 40 -0.35 -0.24 3.79
N VAL A 41 -0.96 0.01 2.63
CA VAL A 41 -2.40 -0.13 2.47
C VAL A 41 -2.84 -1.59 2.68
N SER A 42 -2.11 -2.56 2.12
CA SER A 42 -2.41 -3.98 2.30
C SER A 42 -2.34 -4.41 3.77
N ALA A 43 -1.31 -3.97 4.48
CA ALA A 43 -1.13 -4.29 5.90
C ALA A 43 -2.21 -3.65 6.78
N VAL A 44 -2.52 -2.36 6.57
CA VAL A 44 -3.51 -1.62 7.36
C VAL A 44 -4.91 -2.23 7.20
N ILE A 45 -5.32 -2.58 5.98
CA ILE A 45 -6.61 -3.25 5.75
C ILE A 45 -6.63 -4.65 6.37
N SER A 46 -5.47 -5.30 6.45
CA SER A 46 -5.31 -6.59 7.13
C SER A 46 -5.23 -6.45 8.66
N GLY A 47 -5.36 -5.23 9.20
CA GLY A 47 -5.44 -4.94 10.63
C GLY A 47 -4.12 -4.53 11.30
N ALA A 48 -3.05 -4.26 10.53
CA ALA A 48 -1.80 -3.75 11.09
C ALA A 48 -1.97 -2.30 11.57
N ASN A 49 -1.54 -2.01 12.80
CA ASN A 49 -1.71 -0.70 13.45
C ASN A 49 -0.38 -0.01 13.80
N SER A 50 0.77 -0.63 13.48
CA SER A 50 2.10 -0.08 13.74
C SER A 50 3.05 -0.29 12.56
N TRP A 51 4.11 0.52 12.46
CA TRP A 51 5.13 0.38 11.41
C TRP A 51 5.84 -0.99 11.48
N THR A 52 6.06 -1.49 12.68
CA THR A 52 6.63 -2.82 12.94
C THR A 52 5.70 -3.92 12.45
N GLU A 53 4.39 -3.82 12.71
CA GLU A 53 3.41 -4.76 12.17
C GLU A 53 3.30 -4.70 10.65
N ILE A 54 3.40 -3.52 10.04
CA ILE A 54 3.41 -3.37 8.57
C ILE A 54 4.63 -4.06 7.98
N LYS A 55 5.82 -3.88 8.57
CA LYS A 55 7.03 -4.58 8.16
C LYS A 55 6.85 -6.10 8.29
N LEU A 56 6.38 -6.57 9.44
CA LEU A 56 6.13 -7.99 9.71
C LEU A 56 5.13 -8.59 8.70
N PHE A 57 4.04 -7.89 8.41
CA PHE A 57 3.07 -8.27 7.38
C PHE A 57 3.77 -8.47 6.03
N GLY A 58 4.60 -7.51 5.62
CA GLY A 58 5.36 -7.57 4.38
C GLY A 58 6.29 -8.78 4.33
N GLU A 59 7.02 -9.05 5.42
CA GLU A 59 7.93 -10.19 5.51
C GLU A 59 7.19 -11.52 5.42
N LEU A 60 6.05 -11.65 6.09
CA LEU A 60 5.22 -12.86 6.08
C LEU A 60 4.50 -13.10 4.74
N HIS A 61 4.19 -12.04 3.98
CA HIS A 61 3.36 -12.11 2.78
C HIS A 61 4.08 -11.64 1.51
N LEU A 62 5.43 -11.62 1.51
CA LEU A 62 6.22 -11.14 0.38
C LEU A 62 5.90 -11.85 -0.93
N ASP A 63 5.68 -13.16 -0.90
CA ASP A 63 5.33 -13.93 -2.10
C ASP A 63 3.97 -13.55 -2.68
N TRP A 64 3.01 -13.15 -1.82
CA TRP A 64 1.72 -12.65 -2.27
C TRP A 64 1.85 -11.24 -2.84
N LEU A 65 2.59 -10.36 -2.17
CA LEU A 65 2.89 -9.00 -2.63
C LEU A 65 3.56 -9.01 -4.01
N ARG A 66 4.47 -9.98 -4.23
CA ARG A 66 5.19 -10.18 -5.49
C ARG A 66 4.34 -10.56 -6.69
N LYS A 67 3.09 -11.00 -6.47
CA LYS A 67 2.14 -11.26 -7.57
C LYS A 67 1.67 -9.97 -8.24
N TYR A 68 1.82 -8.82 -7.60
CA TYR A 68 1.26 -7.54 -8.04
C TYR A 68 2.32 -6.47 -8.28
N ARG A 69 3.46 -6.55 -7.59
CA ARG A 69 4.58 -5.59 -7.65
C ARG A 69 5.89 -6.32 -7.46
N PRO A 70 7.01 -5.88 -8.03
CA PRO A 70 8.24 -6.68 -8.03
C PRO A 70 8.93 -6.79 -6.66
N PHE A 71 8.87 -5.75 -5.81
CA PHE A 71 9.61 -5.72 -4.53
C PHE A 71 11.07 -6.16 -4.68
N GLU A 72 11.79 -5.59 -5.65
CA GLU A 72 13.14 -6.00 -6.06
C GLU A 72 14.14 -5.95 -4.89
N CYS A 73 14.00 -4.93 -4.04
CA CYS A 73 14.82 -4.74 -2.84
C CYS A 73 14.21 -5.34 -1.56
N GLY A 74 13.16 -6.16 -1.69
CA GLY A 74 12.44 -6.74 -0.56
C GLY A 74 11.65 -5.70 0.24
N ILE A 75 11.32 -6.06 1.49
CA ILE A 75 10.53 -5.23 2.39
C ILE A 75 11.41 -4.16 3.04
N PRO A 76 11.06 -2.87 2.94
CA PRO A 76 11.78 -1.81 3.65
C PRO A 76 11.65 -1.97 5.17
N VAL A 77 12.65 -1.50 5.91
CA VAL A 77 12.55 -1.39 7.37
C VAL A 77 11.45 -0.37 7.76
N ASP A 78 10.88 -0.55 8.95
CA ASP A 78 9.81 0.27 9.54
C ASP A 78 10.12 1.77 9.52
N ASP A 79 11.35 2.16 9.86
CA ASP A 79 11.79 3.56 9.77
C ASP A 79 11.73 4.13 8.35
N THR A 80 12.03 3.31 7.35
CA THR A 80 11.94 3.71 5.94
C THR A 80 10.48 3.86 5.54
N ILE A 81 9.61 2.91 5.91
CA ILE A 81 8.17 2.98 5.67
C ILE A 81 7.60 4.27 6.25
N ALA A 82 7.83 4.50 7.55
CA ALA A 82 7.33 5.68 8.26
C ALA A 82 7.81 6.98 7.60
N ARG A 83 9.08 7.06 7.21
CA ARG A 83 9.66 8.24 6.58
C ARG A 83 9.06 8.53 5.20
N VAL A 84 8.79 7.50 4.40
CA VAL A 84 8.18 7.69 3.08
C VAL A 84 6.73 8.13 3.21
N ILE A 85 5.93 7.44 4.02
CA ILE A 85 4.50 7.78 4.19
C ILE A 85 4.32 9.18 4.78
N LYS A 86 5.14 9.57 5.77
CA LYS A 86 5.10 10.91 6.37
C LYS A 86 5.43 12.05 5.39
N ARG A 87 6.07 11.75 4.26
CA ARG A 87 6.42 12.75 3.23
C ARG A 87 5.34 12.92 2.17
N ILE A 88 4.38 12.00 2.09
CA ILE A 88 3.27 12.13 1.16
C ILE A 88 2.42 13.31 1.62
N GLU A 89 2.01 14.15 0.66
CA GLU A 89 1.14 15.28 0.92
C GLU A 89 -0.17 14.77 1.57
N PRO A 90 -0.47 15.15 2.83
CA PRO A 90 -1.56 14.53 3.58
C PRO A 90 -2.93 14.68 2.93
N GLN A 91 -3.20 15.81 2.27
CA GLN A 91 -4.49 16.10 1.69
C GLN A 91 -4.76 15.25 0.45
N ALA A 92 -3.81 15.17 -0.48
CA ALA A 92 -3.85 14.31 -1.66
C ALA A 92 -3.92 12.84 -1.28
N PHE A 93 -3.16 12.41 -0.26
CA PHE A 93 -3.25 11.04 0.22
C PHE A 93 -4.64 10.72 0.79
N ASN A 94 -5.20 11.62 1.61
CA ASN A 94 -6.52 11.44 2.19
C ASN A 94 -7.62 11.39 1.11
N GLU A 95 -7.57 12.26 0.11
CA GLU A 95 -8.56 12.25 -0.99
C GLU A 95 -8.52 10.93 -1.77
N VAL A 96 -7.33 10.49 -2.16
CA VAL A 96 -7.11 9.21 -2.86
C VAL A 96 -7.57 8.04 -2.00
N PHE A 97 -7.20 8.03 -0.72
CA PHE A 97 -7.56 6.97 0.23
C PHE A 97 -9.06 6.90 0.49
N LEU A 98 -9.74 8.04 0.66
CA LEU A 98 -11.19 8.08 0.85
C LEU A 98 -11.94 7.57 -0.37
N ASN A 99 -11.52 7.97 -1.58
CA ASN A 99 -12.12 7.48 -2.82
C ASN A 99 -11.97 5.95 -2.96
N PHE A 100 -10.78 5.45 -2.63
CA PHE A 100 -10.48 4.02 -2.60
C PHE A 100 -11.35 3.26 -1.59
N ILE A 101 -11.46 3.72 -0.34
CA ILE A 101 -12.32 3.08 0.68
C ILE A 101 -13.79 3.13 0.29
N ASN A 102 -14.24 4.25 -0.29
CA ASN A 102 -15.61 4.37 -0.76
C ASN A 102 -15.91 3.36 -1.88
N GLU A 103 -15.02 3.17 -2.85
CA GLU A 103 -15.19 2.17 -3.91
C GLU A 103 -15.26 0.74 -3.34
N ILE A 104 -14.44 0.45 -2.32
CA ILE A 104 -14.51 -0.84 -1.60
C ILE A 104 -15.85 -1.01 -0.88
N ARG A 105 -16.36 0.04 -0.24
CA ARG A 105 -17.61 -0.01 0.53
C ARG A 105 -18.83 -0.23 -0.37
N THR A 106 -18.94 0.45 -1.51
CA THR A 106 -20.08 0.29 -2.42
C THR A 106 -20.20 -1.11 -3.03
N GLN A 107 -19.16 -1.93 -2.94
CA GLN A 107 -19.21 -3.34 -3.37
C GLN A 107 -19.62 -4.31 -2.25
N GLN A 108 -19.63 -3.87 -0.99
CA GLN A 108 -19.99 -4.70 0.17
C GLN A 108 -21.43 -4.47 0.66
N GLY A 109 -22.09 -3.39 0.21
CA GLY A 109 -23.52 -3.15 0.39
C GLY A 109 -24.32 -3.72 -0.78
#